data_AF-A0A552WJN4-F1
#
_entry.id   AF-A0A552WJN4-F1
#
_cell.length_a   1.000
_cell.length_b   1.000
_cell.length_c   1.000
_cell.angle_alpha   90.00
_cell.angle_beta   90.00
_cell.angle_gamma   90.00
#
_symmetry.space_group_name_H-M   'P 1'
#
loop_
_entity.id
_entity.type
_entity.pdbx_description
1 polymer ?
#
loop_
_entity_poly.entity_id
_entity_poly.type
_entity_poly.pdbx_seq_one_letter_code
_entity_poly.pdbx_strand_id
1 'polypeptide(L)'
;MSSPAPQPRPASRLGPVSALSTARLSSVRAGAPPADQQDETPEPLVGALQELVFTVREAENLVVLKTLRGAAPMVAGAIDDAMIAPIVATVAGNDTVLAITRSEVAGGIIARYFRSLAGVGPRRARPVTSSRAGTAAFSDAAHDEESG
;
A
#
# COMPACT_ATOMS: atom_id res chain seq x y z
N MET A 1 -45.70 -38.06 -32.07
CA MET A 1 -44.36 -38.62 -31.78
C MET A 1 -43.78 -37.83 -30.61
N SER A 2 -43.95 -38.32 -29.36
CA SER A 2 -43.48 -37.64 -28.14
C SER A 2 -42.07 -38.10 -27.77
N SER A 3 -41.15 -37.16 -27.64
CA SER A 3 -39.78 -37.39 -27.16
C SER A 3 -39.76 -37.50 -25.63
N PRO A 4 -39.07 -38.48 -25.00
CA PRO A 4 -39.01 -38.59 -23.55
C PRO A 4 -37.99 -37.62 -22.95
N ALA A 5 -38.30 -37.09 -21.76
CA ALA A 5 -37.45 -36.19 -20.98
C ALA A 5 -36.15 -36.87 -20.49
N PRO A 6 -35.03 -36.13 -20.36
CA PRO A 6 -33.75 -36.69 -19.93
C PRO A 6 -33.77 -37.06 -18.44
N GLN A 7 -33.32 -38.27 -18.11
CA GLN A 7 -33.20 -38.73 -16.73
C GLN A 7 -31.88 -38.25 -16.08
N PRO A 8 -31.89 -37.81 -14.81
CA PRO A 8 -30.67 -37.38 -14.11
C PRO A 8 -29.79 -38.58 -13.71
N ARG A 9 -28.47 -38.41 -13.80
CA ARG A 9 -27.48 -39.43 -13.42
C ARG A 9 -27.35 -39.53 -11.88
N PRO A 10 -27.10 -40.72 -11.31
CA PRO A 10 -26.93 -40.87 -9.87
C PRO A 10 -25.65 -40.20 -9.37
N ALA A 11 -25.76 -39.49 -8.25
CA ALA A 11 -24.67 -38.80 -7.59
C ALA A 11 -23.63 -39.78 -7.01
N SER A 12 -22.36 -39.51 -7.26
CA SER A 12 -21.24 -40.27 -6.71
C SER A 12 -21.15 -40.13 -5.19
N ARG A 13 -20.94 -41.27 -4.53
CA ARG A 13 -20.93 -41.50 -3.09
C ARG A 13 -19.73 -40.80 -2.42
N LEU A 14 -19.97 -39.69 -1.71
CA LEU A 14 -18.99 -39.06 -0.82
C LEU A 14 -18.75 -39.96 0.40
N GLY A 15 -17.47 -40.14 0.75
CA GLY A 15 -17.00 -40.90 1.91
C GLY A 15 -17.25 -40.18 3.26
N PRO A 16 -16.94 -40.84 4.38
CA PRO A 16 -17.41 -40.45 5.71
C PRO A 16 -16.79 -39.16 6.24
N VAL A 17 -17.70 -38.37 6.82
CA VAL A 17 -17.53 -37.17 7.64
C VAL A 17 -16.75 -37.49 8.91
N SER A 18 -15.96 -36.54 9.43
CA SER A 18 -15.46 -36.60 10.81
C SER A 18 -15.69 -35.30 11.58
N ALA A 19 -16.35 -35.50 12.72
CA ALA A 19 -16.41 -34.72 13.96
C ALA A 19 -16.93 -33.27 13.92
N LEU A 20 -18.16 -33.12 14.45
CA LEU A 20 -18.71 -31.89 15.00
C LEU A 20 -17.72 -31.29 16.04
N SER A 21 -17.17 -30.12 15.73
CA SER A 21 -16.59 -29.21 16.72
C SER A 21 -17.68 -28.25 17.18
N THR A 22 -18.14 -28.40 18.42
CA THR A 22 -19.09 -27.49 19.05
C THR A 22 -18.33 -26.32 19.69
N ALA A 23 -18.07 -25.25 18.93
CA ALA A 23 -18.05 -23.88 19.46
C ALA A 23 -17.89 -22.81 18.38
N ARG A 24 -18.97 -22.02 18.25
CA ARG A 24 -19.12 -20.65 17.74
C ARG A 24 -18.63 -20.29 16.33
N LEU A 25 -19.65 -20.04 15.51
CA LEU A 25 -19.62 -19.45 14.18
C LEU A 25 -19.71 -17.91 14.27
N SER A 26 -18.72 -17.21 13.73
CA SER A 26 -18.85 -15.93 12.99
C SER A 26 -17.47 -15.56 12.44
N SER A 27 -17.16 -15.42 11.16
CA SER A 27 -17.82 -15.70 9.89
C SER A 27 -16.72 -15.55 8.83
N VAL A 28 -16.69 -16.46 7.85
CA VAL A 28 -15.89 -16.45 6.60
C VAL A 28 -14.39 -16.76 6.73
N ARG A 29 -14.02 -17.96 6.25
CA ARG A 29 -12.66 -18.34 5.86
C ARG A 29 -12.70 -18.73 4.38
N ALA A 30 -11.91 -18.07 3.54
CA ALA A 30 -11.61 -18.51 2.19
C ALA A 30 -10.08 -18.52 2.02
N GLY A 31 -9.50 -19.71 1.83
CA GLY A 31 -8.13 -19.94 1.36
C GLY A 31 -7.01 -19.72 2.39
N ALA A 32 -6.33 -20.80 2.81
CA ALA A 32 -5.04 -20.71 3.48
C ALA A 32 -3.90 -20.69 2.43
N PRO A 33 -2.91 -19.78 2.51
CA PRO A 33 -1.60 -20.01 1.92
C PRO A 33 -0.74 -20.93 2.82
N PRO A 34 0.29 -21.61 2.29
CA PRO A 34 1.13 -22.53 3.04
C PRO A 34 2.03 -21.80 4.06
N ALA A 35 2.52 -22.59 5.03
CA ALA A 35 3.23 -22.22 6.26
C ALA A 35 4.47 -21.30 6.11
N ASP A 36 4.83 -20.67 7.24
CA ASP A 36 5.93 -19.74 7.52
C ASP A 36 5.75 -18.25 7.16
N GLN A 37 4.52 -17.73 7.27
CA GLN A 37 4.36 -16.31 7.57
C GLN A 37 4.48 -16.17 9.08
N GLN A 38 5.66 -15.77 9.54
CA GLN A 38 5.79 -15.17 10.87
C GLN A 38 4.65 -14.15 10.97
N ASP A 39 3.80 -14.30 11.99
CA ASP A 39 2.86 -13.25 12.36
C ASP A 39 3.72 -12.03 12.71
N GLU A 40 4.11 -11.23 11.71
CA GLU A 40 4.79 -9.97 11.87
C GLU A 40 3.79 -9.12 12.65
N THR A 41 3.99 -9.07 13.97
CA THR A 41 3.29 -8.09 14.80
C THR A 41 3.54 -6.74 14.15
N PRO A 42 2.49 -5.99 13.76
CA PRO A 42 2.65 -4.68 13.14
C PRO A 42 3.68 -3.85 13.90
N GLU A 43 4.78 -3.51 13.24
CA GLU A 43 5.77 -2.65 13.86
C GLU A 43 5.07 -1.31 14.13
N PRO A 44 5.11 -0.78 15.36
CA PRO A 44 4.50 0.51 15.64
C PRO A 44 5.08 1.57 14.71
N LEU A 45 4.22 2.34 14.02
CA LEU A 45 4.62 3.34 13.04
C LEU A 45 5.80 4.21 13.49
N VAL A 46 5.79 4.64 14.76
CA VAL A 46 6.85 5.48 15.32
C VAL A 46 8.20 4.76 15.34
N GLY A 47 8.25 3.50 15.79
CA GLY A 47 9.48 2.70 15.83
C GLY A 47 10.02 2.43 14.43
N ALA A 48 9.14 1.99 13.52
CA ALA A 48 9.50 1.77 12.12
C ALA A 48 10.10 3.03 11.46
N LEU A 49 9.48 4.20 11.68
CA LEU A 49 9.99 5.45 11.11
C LEU A 49 11.30 5.90 11.76
N GLN A 50 11.48 5.73 13.07
CA GLN A 50 12.70 6.14 13.77
C GLN A 50 13.91 5.28 13.43
N GLU A 51 13.72 3.97 13.29
CA GLU A 51 14.83 3.04 13.11
C GLU A 51 15.22 2.88 11.65
N LEU A 52 14.26 2.98 10.73
CA LEU A 52 14.45 2.55 9.35
C LEU A 52 14.50 3.70 8.36
N VAL A 53 13.87 4.84 8.66
CA VAL A 53 13.73 5.96 7.71
C VAL A 53 14.77 7.04 7.98
N PHE A 54 15.58 7.37 6.98
CA PHE A 54 16.60 8.42 7.09
C PHE A 54 16.35 9.62 6.17
N THR A 55 15.31 9.60 5.33
CA THR A 55 14.91 10.74 4.50
C THR A 55 13.42 10.67 4.17
N VAL A 56 12.74 11.82 4.26
CA VAL A 56 11.35 12.00 3.84
C VAL A 56 11.25 13.23 2.95
N ARG A 57 10.70 13.06 1.75
CA ARG A 57 10.47 14.11 0.76
C ARG A 57 9.00 14.15 0.35
N GLU A 58 8.56 15.31 -0.13
CA GLU A 58 7.26 15.48 -0.76
C GLU A 58 7.44 16.01 -2.19
N ALA A 59 6.55 15.59 -3.08
CA ALA A 59 6.38 16.12 -4.43
C ALA A 59 4.86 16.15 -4.68
N GLU A 60 4.26 17.33 -4.48
CA GLU A 60 2.80 17.49 -4.48
C GLU A 60 2.11 16.50 -3.53
N ASN A 61 1.20 15.67 -4.06
CA ASN A 61 0.47 14.68 -3.29
C ASN A 61 1.28 13.38 -3.01
N LEU A 62 2.54 13.32 -3.41
CA LEU A 62 3.42 12.16 -3.22
C LEU A 62 4.38 12.41 -2.05
N VAL A 63 4.51 11.42 -1.17
CA VAL A 63 5.49 11.41 -0.08
C VAL A 63 6.44 10.24 -0.29
N VAL A 64 7.74 10.53 -0.38
CA VAL A 64 8.79 9.54 -0.62
C VAL A 64 9.63 9.38 0.62
N LEU A 65 9.67 8.17 1.17
CA LEU A 65 10.50 7.79 2.30
C LEU A 65 11.66 6.93 1.79
N LYS A 66 12.89 7.25 2.21
CA LYS A 66 14.05 6.37 2.02
C LYS A 66 14.34 5.61 3.30
N THR A 67 14.44 4.30 3.15
CA THR A 67 14.60 3.34 4.24
C THR A 67 15.96 2.64 4.16
N LEU A 68 16.34 1.94 5.23
CA LEU A 68 17.40 0.92 5.15
C LEU A 68 17.08 -0.11 4.04
N ARG A 69 18.12 -0.73 3.48
CA ARG A 69 17.95 -1.74 2.44
C ARG A 69 17.12 -2.91 2.97
N GLY A 70 16.09 -3.31 2.22
CA GLY A 70 15.17 -4.39 2.59
C GLY A 70 14.06 -3.96 3.56
N ALA A 71 14.08 -2.73 4.08
CA ALA A 71 13.13 -2.30 5.11
C ALA A 71 11.88 -1.60 4.55
N ALA A 72 11.81 -1.32 3.25
CA ALA A 72 10.69 -0.58 2.69
C ALA A 72 9.33 -1.28 2.85
N PRO A 73 9.19 -2.60 2.62
CA PRO A 73 7.93 -3.29 2.86
C PRO A 73 7.44 -3.19 4.31
N MET A 74 8.35 -3.29 5.28
CA MET A 74 8.03 -3.18 6.71
C MET A 74 7.52 -1.78 7.09
N VAL A 75 8.18 -0.74 6.56
CA VAL A 75 7.71 0.65 6.75
C VAL A 75 6.35 0.89 6.09
N ALA A 76 6.11 0.32 4.90
CA ALA A 76 4.82 0.45 4.23
C ALA A 76 3.70 -0.25 5.02
N GLY A 77 3.94 -1.47 5.51
CA GLY A 77 2.98 -2.18 6.38
C GLY A 77 2.63 -1.36 7.63
N ALA A 78 3.62 -0.80 8.32
CA ALA A 78 3.38 0.05 9.49
C ALA A 78 2.58 1.33 9.17
N ILE A 79 2.73 1.90 7.96
CA ILE A 79 1.93 3.05 7.50
C ILE A 79 0.50 2.62 7.19
N ASP A 80 0.31 1.48 6.54
CA ASP A 80 -1.01 0.95 6.20
C ASP A 80 -1.79 0.59 7.47
N ASP A 81 -1.15 -0.06 8.43
CA ASP A 81 -1.74 -0.43 9.73
C ASP A 81 -2.14 0.80 10.57
N ALA A 82 -1.46 1.93 10.38
CA ALA A 82 -1.79 3.18 11.06
C ALA A 82 -3.06 3.86 10.50
N MET A 83 -3.62 3.38 9.39
CA MET A 83 -4.91 3.82 8.82
C MET A 83 -5.03 5.35 8.69
N ILE A 84 -3.96 6.02 8.23
CA ILE A 84 -3.88 7.47 8.15
C ILE A 84 -4.76 8.00 7.01
N ALA A 85 -5.94 8.52 7.35
CA ALA A 85 -7.03 8.83 6.40
C ALA A 85 -6.68 9.65 5.13
N PRO A 86 -5.75 10.63 5.15
CA PRO A 86 -5.34 11.35 3.94
C PRO A 86 -4.50 10.53 2.94
N ILE A 87 -3.93 9.39 3.35
CA ILE A 87 -3.17 8.48 2.49
C ILE A 87 -4.17 7.58 1.73
N VAL A 88 -4.03 7.56 0.41
CA VAL A 88 -4.84 6.75 -0.51
C VAL A 88 -4.26 5.35 -0.66
N ALA A 89 -2.94 5.27 -0.80
CA ALA A 89 -2.22 4.02 -0.97
C ALA A 89 -0.73 4.21 -0.63
N THR A 90 -0.08 3.09 -0.31
CA THR A 90 1.39 3.01 -0.20
C THR A 90 1.94 1.99 -1.21
N VAL A 91 3.16 2.22 -1.67
CA VAL A 91 3.90 1.29 -2.53
C VAL A 91 5.31 1.14 -1.97
N ALA A 92 5.70 -0.10 -1.68
CA ALA A 92 7.05 -0.43 -1.25
C ALA A 92 7.90 -0.92 -2.43
N GLY A 93 9.11 -0.37 -2.52
CA GLY A 93 10.22 -0.98 -3.25
C GLY A 93 11.11 -1.79 -2.31
N ASN A 94 12.42 -1.70 -2.49
CA ASN A 94 13.41 -2.33 -1.61
C ASN A 94 13.86 -1.39 -0.47
N ASP A 95 14.20 -0.14 -0.82
CA ASP A 95 14.74 0.88 0.08
C ASP A 95 13.94 2.20 0.03
N THR A 96 12.75 2.14 -0.58
CA THR A 96 11.93 3.30 -0.86
C THR A 96 10.46 2.97 -0.67
N VAL A 97 9.75 3.82 0.06
CA VAL A 97 8.28 3.79 0.16
C VAL A 97 7.73 5.04 -0.49
N LEU A 98 6.70 4.87 -1.31
CA LEU A 98 5.89 5.94 -1.87
C LEU A 98 4.52 5.92 -1.19
N ALA A 99 4.18 6.97 -0.45
CA ALA A 99 2.84 7.19 0.06
C ALA A 99 2.13 8.23 -0.83
N ILE A 100 0.94 7.86 -1.32
CA ILE A 100 0.13 8.69 -2.21
C ILE A 100 -1.00 9.29 -1.38
N THR A 101 -1.16 10.61 -1.41
CA THR A 101 -2.19 11.32 -0.65
C THR A 101 -3.27 11.91 -1.55
N ARG A 102 -4.40 12.31 -0.95
CA ARG A 102 -5.57 12.85 -1.67
C ARG A 102 -5.36 14.23 -2.29
N SER A 103 -4.35 14.98 -1.87
CA SER A 103 -4.07 16.34 -2.34
C SER A 103 -2.64 16.75 -2.01
N GLU A 104 -2.12 17.76 -2.70
CA GLU A 104 -0.81 18.35 -2.37
C GLU A 104 -0.73 18.83 -0.91
N VAL A 105 -1.80 19.45 -0.41
CA VAL A 105 -1.86 19.91 0.99
C VAL A 105 -1.72 18.74 1.96
N ALA A 106 -2.42 17.62 1.70
CA ALA A 106 -2.28 16.41 2.49
C ALA A 106 -0.85 15.84 2.41
N GLY A 107 -0.24 15.83 1.23
CA GLY A 107 1.15 15.42 1.02
C GLY A 107 2.12 16.18 1.92
N GLY A 108 2.03 17.51 1.92
CA GLY A 108 2.85 18.36 2.78
C GLY A 108 2.64 18.13 4.28
N ILE A 109 1.40 17.90 4.72
CA ILE A 109 1.07 17.58 6.13
C ILE A 109 1.68 16.23 6.53
N ILE A 110 1.46 15.19 5.72
CA ILE A 110 1.96 13.84 6.00
C ILE A 110 3.48 13.80 6.01
N ALA A 111 4.13 14.47 5.05
CA ALA A 111 5.58 14.51 5.01
C ALA A 111 6.17 15.25 6.23
N ARG A 112 5.56 16.33 6.71
CA ARG A 112 5.97 16.99 7.97
C ARG A 112 5.78 16.06 9.18
N TYR A 113 4.65 15.36 9.24
CA TYR A 113 4.36 14.40 10.29
C TYR A 113 5.40 13.27 10.33
N PHE A 114 5.67 12.61 9.20
CA PHE A 114 6.68 11.55 9.12
C PHE A 114 8.09 12.05 9.42
N ARG A 115 8.48 13.25 8.98
CA ARG A 115 9.77 13.87 9.37
C ARG A 115 9.87 14.05 10.89
N SER A 116 8.80 14.50 11.52
CA SER A 116 8.74 14.68 12.98
C SER A 116 8.89 13.35 13.72
N LEU A 117 8.24 12.28 13.24
CA LEU A 117 8.34 10.96 13.87
C LEU A 117 9.73 10.34 13.68
N ALA A 118 10.27 10.39 12.46
CA ALA A 118 11.59 9.82 12.14
C ALA A 118 12.78 10.64 12.69
N GLY A 119 12.54 11.84 13.23
CA GLY A 119 13.62 12.71 13.71
C GLY A 119 14.54 13.24 12.59
N VAL A 120 14.05 13.32 11.35
CA VAL A 120 14.85 13.73 10.18
C VAL A 120 14.47 15.14 9.69
N GLY A 121 15.49 15.97 9.45
CA GLY A 121 15.30 17.32 8.94
C GLY A 121 14.92 17.37 7.45
N PRO A 122 14.36 18.50 6.97
CA PRO A 122 14.06 18.69 5.55
C PRO A 122 15.36 18.71 4.73
N ARG A 123 15.60 17.68 3.91
CA ARG A 123 16.69 17.70 2.93
C ARG A 123 16.30 18.56 1.74
N ARG A 124 17.03 19.66 1.52
CA ARG A 124 16.87 20.50 0.32
C ARG A 124 16.89 19.64 -0.94
N ALA A 125 15.90 19.82 -1.81
CA ALA A 125 15.99 19.31 -3.17
C ALA A 125 17.24 19.91 -3.81
N ARG A 126 18.12 19.07 -4.38
CA ARG A 126 19.20 19.61 -5.20
C ARG A 126 18.52 20.17 -6.45
N PRO A 127 18.71 21.44 -6.81
CA PRO A 127 18.18 21.96 -8.05
C PRO A 127 18.61 21.02 -9.17
N VAL A 128 17.65 20.48 -9.92
CA VAL A 128 17.99 19.86 -11.20
C VAL A 128 18.44 21.03 -12.06
N THR A 129 19.75 21.20 -12.19
CA THR A 129 20.28 22.17 -13.15
C THR A 129 19.81 21.64 -14.48
N SER A 130 18.81 22.30 -15.08
CA SER A 130 18.40 22.03 -16.44
C SER A 130 19.62 22.30 -17.32
N SER A 131 20.40 21.26 -17.60
CA SER A 131 21.31 21.28 -18.73
C SER A 131 20.44 21.62 -19.93
N ARG A 132 20.75 22.72 -20.62
CA ARG A 132 20.14 23.12 -21.89
C ARG A 132 20.49 22.10 -22.98
N ALA A 133 19.98 20.88 -22.86
CA ALA A 133 20.06 19.84 -23.89
C ALA A 133 18.78 19.00 -23.82
N GLY A 134 17.73 19.44 -24.52
CA GLY A 134 16.53 18.64 -24.79
C GLY A 134 15.19 19.24 -24.33
N THR A 135 14.84 20.47 -24.72
CA THR A 135 13.52 21.08 -24.46
C THR A 135 12.44 20.58 -25.42
N ALA A 136 12.30 19.27 -25.60
CA ALA A 136 11.20 18.71 -26.38
C ALA A 136 10.74 17.37 -25.79
N ALA A 137 10.26 17.38 -24.55
CA ALA A 137 9.35 16.36 -24.01
C ALA A 137 9.06 16.67 -22.53
N PHE A 138 8.14 17.58 -22.27
CA PHE A 138 7.15 17.56 -21.17
C PHE A 138 6.31 18.82 -21.39
N SER A 139 5.61 18.80 -22.53
CA SER A 139 4.59 19.79 -22.89
C SER A 139 3.41 19.58 -21.94
N ASP A 140 3.17 20.57 -21.11
CA ASP A 140 1.90 21.29 -21.10
C ASP A 140 0.64 20.41 -21.26
N ALA A 141 0.11 19.95 -20.12
CA ALA A 141 -1.22 19.37 -20.04
C ALA A 141 -1.71 19.46 -18.58
N ALA A 142 -2.20 20.64 -18.19
CA ALA A 142 -3.39 20.81 -17.35
C ALA A 142 -3.39 22.23 -16.77
N HIS A 143 -3.92 23.20 -17.52
CA HIS A 143 -4.81 24.24 -17.02
C HIS A 143 -5.48 24.91 -18.22
N ASP A 144 -6.61 24.35 -18.67
CA ASP A 144 -7.64 25.16 -19.28
C ASP A 144 -8.91 24.94 -18.46
N GLU A 145 -9.13 25.88 -17.55
CA GLU A 145 -10.42 26.08 -16.89
C GLU A 145 -11.40 26.74 -17.88
N GLU A 146 -12.63 26.25 -17.79
CA GLU A 146 -13.90 26.90 -18.06
C GLU A 146 -13.90 28.46 -17.99
N SER A 147 -14.09 29.13 -19.13
CA SER A 147 -14.99 30.28 -19.31
C SER A 147 -14.85 30.92 -20.69
N GLY A 148 -15.94 30.92 -21.47
CA GLY A 148 -16.06 31.68 -22.72
C GLY A 148 -16.96 31.01 -23.75
#